data_AF-B1J3W3-F1
#
_entry.id   AF-B1J3W3-F1
#
_cell.length_a   1.000
_cell.length_b   1.000
_cell.length_c   1.000
_cell.angle_alpha   90.00
_cell.angle_beta   90.00
_cell.angle_gamma   90.00
#
_symmetry.space_group_name_H-M   'P 1'
#
loop_
_entity.id
_entity.type
_entity.pdbx_description
1 polymer ?
#
loop_
_entity_poly.entity_id
_entity_poly.type
_entity_poly.pdbx_seq_one_letter_code
_entity_poly.pdbx_strand_id
1 'polypeptide(L)'
;MQFLSRDLTSYLARMDFFKDIDVEGVDLSGVGRRNDRSTSLVEITKISEHHQAEAAASRLARAITGRLTQSDPDAPVDEHTGRNEFDSYRGPLEYSLKELLENSLTHARREGRGDAAVWLTCQFYPKLNLVRMAIVDNGCGFLATLRNHPELHDRTHLHAIEAALKPRVSCNRGAMAQILGSENQGIGLTTTAKIADAAGGGLIIVSGNGIHDTKRRQSQELHDALWNGVSIAFSCTRELLPTISISDLLPKDDAGQVDDDLDLDLNFR
;
A
#
# COMPACT_ATOMS: atom_id res chain seq x y z
N MET A 1 -6.48 -37.05 -3.57
CA MET A 1 -6.45 -36.60 -4.97
C MET A 1 -5.79 -35.22 -4.95
N GLN A 2 -4.73 -34.97 -5.73
CA GLN A 2 -4.03 -33.69 -5.69
C GLN A 2 -4.73 -32.72 -6.64
N PHE A 3 -5.41 -31.70 -6.09
CA PHE A 3 -6.26 -30.78 -6.87
C PHE A 3 -5.46 -29.67 -7.58
N LEU A 4 -4.19 -29.46 -7.19
CA LEU A 4 -3.30 -28.44 -7.73
C LEU A 4 -2.07 -29.07 -8.36
N SER A 5 -1.65 -28.54 -9.52
CA SER A 5 -0.37 -28.93 -10.12
C SER A 5 0.80 -28.61 -9.19
N ARG A 6 1.90 -29.37 -9.26
CA ARG A 6 3.07 -29.16 -8.42
C ARG A 6 3.66 -27.74 -8.55
N ASP A 7 3.66 -27.20 -9.77
CA ASP A 7 4.17 -25.85 -10.03
C ASP A 7 3.31 -24.78 -9.38
N LEU A 8 1.98 -24.91 -9.49
CA LEU A 8 1.04 -24.00 -8.85
C LEU A 8 1.13 -24.10 -7.32
N THR A 9 1.20 -25.31 -6.77
CA THR A 9 1.39 -25.54 -5.33
C THR A 9 2.69 -24.90 -4.83
N SER A 10 3.79 -25.10 -5.55
CA SER A 10 5.10 -24.51 -5.21
C SER A 10 5.05 -22.99 -5.25
N TYR A 11 4.40 -22.40 -6.26
CA TYR A 11 4.21 -20.96 -6.35
C TYR A 11 3.35 -20.40 -5.21
N LEU A 12 2.18 -20.99 -4.95
CA LEU A 12 1.28 -20.56 -3.87
C LEU A 12 1.95 -20.70 -2.50
N ALA A 13 2.69 -21.79 -2.28
CA ALA A 13 3.50 -21.98 -1.09
C ALA A 13 4.63 -20.93 -0.98
N ARG A 14 5.25 -20.53 -2.11
CA ARG A 14 6.25 -19.45 -2.11
C ARG A 14 5.64 -18.10 -1.74
N MET A 15 4.39 -17.86 -2.12
CA MET A 15 3.61 -16.66 -1.83
C MET A 15 2.99 -16.65 -0.43
N ASP A 16 3.24 -17.66 0.40
CA ASP A 16 2.62 -17.82 1.73
C ASP A 16 1.09 -17.91 1.73
N PHE A 17 0.49 -18.31 0.60
CA PHE A 17 -0.96 -18.42 0.44
C PHE A 17 -1.63 -19.36 1.47
N PHE A 18 -0.98 -20.47 1.81
CA PHE A 18 -1.52 -21.48 2.72
C PHE A 18 -1.27 -21.18 4.21
N LYS A 19 -0.68 -20.02 4.58
CA LYS A 19 -0.42 -19.70 6.00
C LYS A 19 -1.71 -19.45 6.80
N ASP A 20 -2.66 -18.77 6.17
CA ASP A 20 -3.92 -18.36 6.82
C ASP A 20 -5.15 -19.11 6.26
N ILE A 21 -4.94 -20.01 5.29
CA ILE A 21 -5.99 -20.77 4.62
C ILE A 21 -5.61 -22.26 4.61
N ASP A 22 -6.45 -23.09 5.21
CA ASP A 22 -6.35 -24.53 5.10
C ASP A 22 -7.05 -25.01 3.83
N VAL A 23 -6.33 -25.77 3.00
CA VAL A 23 -6.84 -26.30 1.73
C VAL A 23 -6.59 -27.80 1.72
N GLU A 24 -7.68 -28.56 1.78
CA GLU A 24 -7.60 -30.02 1.78
C GLU A 24 -6.88 -30.56 0.52
N GLY A 25 -6.04 -31.57 0.72
CA GLY A 25 -5.37 -32.29 -0.37
C GLY A 25 -4.15 -31.57 -0.96
N VAL A 26 -3.64 -30.53 -0.30
CA VAL A 26 -2.37 -29.88 -0.66
C VAL A 26 -1.22 -30.50 0.11
N ASP A 27 -0.31 -31.15 -0.61
CA ASP A 27 0.95 -31.64 -0.05
C ASP A 27 2.05 -30.58 -0.21
N LEU A 28 2.51 -30.06 0.94
CA LEU A 28 3.63 -29.12 1.01
C LEU A 28 4.98 -29.82 1.25
N SER A 29 4.98 -31.15 1.45
CA SER A 29 6.20 -31.92 1.58
C SER A 29 6.96 -31.90 0.25
N GLY A 30 8.16 -31.32 0.24
CA GLY A 30 8.96 -31.13 -0.97
C GLY A 30 8.94 -29.71 -1.55
N VAL A 31 8.28 -28.74 -0.90
CA VAL A 31 8.60 -27.32 -1.13
C VAL A 31 10.00 -27.07 -0.58
N GLY A 32 10.98 -26.89 -1.49
CA GLY A 32 12.39 -26.76 -1.15
C GLY A 32 12.75 -25.48 -0.40
N ARG A 33 14.05 -25.30 -0.12
CA ARG A 33 14.57 -24.07 0.50
C ARG A 33 14.22 -22.83 -0.34
N ARG A 34 13.76 -21.79 0.33
CA ARG A 34 13.40 -20.51 -0.29
C ARG A 34 14.65 -19.69 -0.55
N ASN A 35 14.78 -19.20 -1.77
CA ASN A 35 15.75 -18.15 -2.10
C ASN A 35 15.21 -16.79 -1.65
N ASP A 36 16.10 -15.94 -1.14
CA ASP A 36 15.76 -14.54 -0.87
C ASP A 36 15.36 -13.85 -2.17
N ARG A 37 14.17 -13.25 -2.14
CA ARG A 37 13.61 -12.48 -3.26
C ARG A 37 13.07 -11.13 -2.79
N SER A 38 13.48 -10.65 -1.62
CA SER A 38 13.04 -9.40 -0.99
C SER A 38 13.09 -8.16 -1.88
N THR A 39 13.97 -8.13 -2.88
CA THR A 39 14.05 -7.04 -3.89
C THR A 39 13.06 -7.18 -5.04
N SER A 40 12.20 -8.20 -5.03
CA SER A 40 11.27 -8.50 -6.12
C SER A 40 9.96 -9.14 -5.65
N LEU A 41 9.84 -9.44 -4.35
CA LEU A 41 8.73 -10.18 -3.80
C LEU A 41 8.51 -9.82 -2.33
N VAL A 42 7.25 -9.55 -2.01
CA VAL A 42 6.67 -9.62 -0.69
C VAL A 42 5.55 -10.65 -0.76
N GLU A 43 5.73 -11.74 -0.03
CA GLU A 43 4.74 -12.80 0.13
C GLU A 43 3.46 -12.24 0.77
N ILE A 44 2.35 -12.96 0.61
CA ILE A 44 1.08 -12.60 1.27
C ILE A 44 1.36 -12.49 2.76
N THR A 45 1.21 -11.27 3.27
CA THR A 45 1.50 -10.92 4.64
C THR A 45 0.22 -10.32 5.23
N LYS A 46 -0.29 -10.93 6.29
CA LYS A 46 -1.34 -10.35 7.12
C LYS A 46 -0.71 -9.41 8.16
N ILE A 47 -1.23 -8.20 8.25
CA ILE A 47 -0.97 -7.27 9.36
C ILE A 47 -2.28 -7.06 10.11
N SER A 48 -2.19 -7.15 11.43
CA SER A 48 -3.33 -6.92 12.34
C SER A 48 -3.00 -5.82 13.35
N GLU A 49 -1.75 -5.41 13.50
CA GLU A 49 -1.36 -4.39 14.48
C GLU A 49 -0.60 -3.24 13.81
N HIS A 50 -0.78 -2.02 14.32
CA HIS A 50 -0.18 -0.81 13.75
C HIS A 50 1.35 -0.86 13.72
N HIS A 51 1.99 -1.43 14.74
CA HIS A 51 3.45 -1.57 14.79
C HIS A 51 4.02 -2.44 13.65
N GLN A 52 3.20 -3.22 12.95
CA GLN A 52 3.62 -4.04 11.81
C GLN A 52 3.65 -3.24 10.50
N ALA A 53 2.99 -2.08 10.43
CA ALA A 53 2.83 -1.30 9.21
C ALA A 53 4.17 -0.79 8.67
N GLU A 54 5.05 -0.32 9.55
CA GLU A 54 6.38 0.21 9.18
C GLU A 54 7.25 -0.86 8.51
N ALA A 55 7.43 -2.02 9.18
CA ALA A 55 8.21 -3.12 8.63
C ALA A 55 7.62 -3.66 7.31
N ALA A 56 6.29 -3.66 7.19
CA ALA A 56 5.61 -4.05 5.95
C ALA A 56 5.82 -3.04 4.81
N ALA A 57 5.70 -1.74 5.09
CA ALA A 57 5.96 -0.67 4.15
C ALA A 57 7.41 -0.72 3.63
N SER A 58 8.38 -0.95 4.52
CA SER A 58 9.79 -1.12 4.18
C SER A 58 10.02 -2.28 3.21
N ARG A 59 9.39 -3.45 3.47
CA ARG A 59 9.44 -4.62 2.58
C ARG A 59 8.81 -4.33 1.22
N LEU A 60 7.66 -3.64 1.20
CA LEU A 60 6.98 -3.25 -0.04
C LEU A 60 7.85 -2.29 -0.86
N ALA A 61 8.36 -1.22 -0.25
CA ALA A 61 9.24 -0.25 -0.90
C ALA A 61 10.46 -0.95 -1.50
N ARG A 62 11.14 -1.81 -0.74
CA ARG A 62 12.27 -2.62 -1.23
C ARG A 62 11.89 -3.53 -2.41
N ALA A 63 10.70 -4.15 -2.38
CA ALA A 63 10.26 -5.01 -3.47
C ALA A 63 9.79 -4.23 -4.71
N ILE A 64 9.32 -2.99 -4.55
CA ILE A 64 8.95 -2.08 -5.64
C ILE A 64 10.21 -1.50 -6.31
N THR A 65 11.17 -0.99 -5.54
CA THR A 65 12.37 -0.31 -6.08
C THR A 65 13.51 -1.29 -6.40
N GLY A 66 13.75 -2.28 -5.55
CA GLY A 66 14.71 -3.35 -5.79
C GLY A 66 16.14 -2.86 -5.69
N ARG A 67 16.95 -3.20 -6.71
CA ARG A 67 18.33 -2.71 -6.83
C ARG A 67 18.46 -1.51 -7.77
N LEU A 68 17.34 -0.97 -8.28
CA LEU A 68 17.36 0.08 -9.30
C LEU A 68 18.04 1.36 -8.85
N THR A 69 18.06 1.63 -7.55
CA THR A 69 18.68 2.84 -7.03
C THR A 69 20.20 2.83 -7.19
N GLN A 70 20.86 1.69 -7.47
CA GLN A 70 22.33 1.49 -7.57
C GLN A 70 23.17 2.04 -6.41
N SER A 71 22.56 2.75 -5.48
CA SER A 71 23.11 3.33 -4.29
C SER A 71 23.22 2.25 -3.21
N ASP A 72 24.35 2.26 -2.52
CA ASP A 72 24.60 1.41 -1.38
C ASP A 72 23.69 1.87 -0.23
N PRO A 73 22.80 1.01 0.31
CA PRO A 73 22.00 1.36 1.48
C PRO A 73 22.88 1.69 2.70
N ASP A 74 24.12 1.21 2.74
CA ASP A 74 25.10 1.49 3.79
C ASP A 74 26.04 2.66 3.40
N ALA A 75 25.76 3.38 2.29
CA ALA A 75 26.53 4.56 1.90
C ALA A 75 26.51 5.62 3.00
N PRO A 76 27.60 6.40 3.16
CA PRO A 76 27.61 7.55 4.05
C PRO A 76 26.43 8.47 3.76
N VAL A 77 25.76 8.90 4.83
CA VAL A 77 24.69 9.88 4.74
C VAL A 77 25.27 11.27 4.46
N ASP A 78 24.53 12.08 3.73
CA ASP A 78 24.82 13.49 3.61
C ASP A 78 24.66 14.17 4.98
N GLU A 79 25.65 14.96 5.40
CA GLU A 79 25.70 15.55 6.76
C GLU A 79 24.58 16.56 7.02
N HIS A 80 24.01 17.16 5.97
CA HIS A 80 22.96 18.16 6.09
C HIS A 80 21.57 17.53 6.17
N THR A 81 21.34 16.48 5.39
CA THR A 81 20.02 15.82 5.27
C THR A 81 19.91 14.54 6.11
N GLY A 82 21.02 14.03 6.64
CA GLY A 82 21.06 12.77 7.39
C GLY A 82 20.71 11.53 6.56
N ARG A 83 20.67 11.63 5.23
CA ARG A 83 20.24 10.56 4.31
C ARG A 83 21.25 10.33 3.21
N ASN A 84 21.36 9.09 2.75
CA ASN A 84 22.09 8.77 1.51
C ASN A 84 21.12 8.79 0.30
N GLU A 85 21.65 8.57 -0.92
CA GLU A 85 20.85 8.54 -2.15
C GLU A 85 19.77 7.45 -2.12
N PHE A 86 20.08 6.30 -1.52
CA PHE A 86 19.16 5.19 -1.36
C PHE A 86 17.95 5.58 -0.49
N ASP A 87 18.22 6.20 0.67
CA ASP A 87 17.22 6.67 1.62
C ASP A 87 16.39 7.82 1.06
N SER A 88 17.04 8.76 0.38
CA SER A 88 16.40 9.92 -0.25
C SER A 88 15.37 9.50 -1.30
N TYR A 89 15.66 8.42 -2.04
CA TYR A 89 14.73 7.88 -3.02
C TYR A 89 13.65 7.00 -2.40
N ARG A 90 14.01 6.09 -1.47
CA ARG A 90 13.08 5.08 -0.93
C ARG A 90 12.19 5.61 0.17
N GLY A 91 12.68 6.53 1.00
CA GLY A 91 11.99 7.08 2.17
C GLY A 91 10.60 7.62 1.84
N PRO A 92 10.44 8.51 0.85
CA PRO A 92 9.12 9.04 0.47
C PRO A 92 8.09 7.97 0.04
N LEU A 93 8.54 6.92 -0.66
CA LEU A 93 7.69 5.79 -1.04
C LEU A 93 7.31 4.96 0.19
N GLU A 94 8.28 4.63 1.04
CA GLU A 94 8.08 3.88 2.27
C GLU A 94 7.10 4.60 3.21
N TYR A 95 7.25 5.90 3.37
CA TYR A 95 6.33 6.75 4.12
C TYR A 95 4.91 6.73 3.53
N SER A 96 4.77 6.91 2.22
CA SER A 96 3.46 6.86 1.55
C SER A 96 2.76 5.52 1.74
N LEU A 97 3.51 4.42 1.72
CA LEU A 97 3.01 3.07 1.93
C LEU A 97 2.65 2.82 3.40
N LYS A 98 3.46 3.30 4.35
CA LYS A 98 3.16 3.24 5.78
C LYS A 98 1.82 3.93 6.06
N GLU A 99 1.65 5.16 5.61
CA GLU A 99 0.41 5.93 5.74
C GLU A 99 -0.79 5.17 5.14
N LEU A 100 -0.60 4.56 3.98
CA LEU A 100 -1.65 3.76 3.34
C LEU A 100 -2.04 2.53 4.17
N LEU A 101 -1.07 1.81 4.73
CA LEU A 101 -1.31 0.63 5.58
C LEU A 101 -1.96 1.02 6.92
N GLU A 102 -1.52 2.10 7.56
CA GLU A 102 -2.11 2.59 8.80
C GLU A 102 -3.55 3.09 8.61
N ASN A 103 -3.82 3.78 7.49
CA ASN A 103 -5.19 4.18 7.14
C ASN A 103 -6.06 2.95 6.88
N SER A 104 -5.53 1.94 6.19
CA SER A 104 -6.23 0.69 5.95
C SER A 104 -6.60 0.00 7.28
N LEU A 105 -5.65 -0.16 8.20
CA LEU A 105 -5.92 -0.74 9.53
C LEU A 105 -6.93 0.08 10.34
N THR A 106 -6.72 1.40 10.43
CA THR A 106 -7.57 2.28 11.24
C THR A 106 -9.00 2.31 10.72
N HIS A 107 -9.17 2.46 9.41
CA HIS A 107 -10.48 2.58 8.80
C HIS A 107 -11.18 1.23 8.73
N ALA A 108 -10.47 0.15 8.42
CA ALA A 108 -11.06 -1.19 8.38
C ALA A 108 -11.75 -1.55 9.70
N ARG A 109 -11.21 -1.08 10.83
CA ARG A 109 -11.71 -1.35 12.18
C ARG A 109 -12.88 -0.48 12.65
N ARG A 110 -13.29 0.51 11.86
CA ARG A 110 -14.46 1.35 12.17
C ARG A 110 -15.76 0.54 12.06
N GLU A 111 -16.86 1.15 12.51
CA GLU A 111 -18.20 0.54 12.47
C GLU A 111 -18.27 -0.84 13.18
N GLY A 112 -17.53 -1.00 14.27
CA GLY A 112 -17.57 -2.21 15.11
C GLY A 112 -16.74 -3.39 14.61
N ARG A 113 -15.86 -3.20 13.62
CA ARG A 113 -15.04 -4.27 13.02
C ARG A 113 -13.66 -4.40 13.66
N GLY A 114 -13.58 -4.48 14.98
CA GLY A 114 -12.30 -4.45 15.72
C GLY A 114 -11.31 -5.56 15.35
N ASP A 115 -11.80 -6.66 14.79
CA ASP A 115 -11.02 -7.82 14.31
C ASP A 115 -10.57 -7.71 12.85
N ALA A 116 -10.87 -6.59 12.17
CA ALA A 116 -10.43 -6.37 10.81
C ALA A 116 -8.89 -6.35 10.71
N ALA A 117 -8.40 -6.89 9.60
CA ALA A 117 -7.00 -7.04 9.27
C ALA A 117 -6.75 -6.60 7.82
N VAL A 118 -5.47 -6.39 7.51
CA VAL A 118 -5.01 -6.00 6.17
C VAL A 118 -4.06 -7.06 5.66
N TRP A 119 -4.22 -7.46 4.41
CA TRP A 119 -3.32 -8.34 3.68
C TRP A 119 -2.60 -7.54 2.60
N LEU A 120 -1.31 -7.81 2.43
CA LEU A 120 -0.50 -7.18 1.40
C LEU A 120 0.39 -8.20 0.69
N THR A 121 0.71 -7.90 -0.56
CA THR A 121 1.71 -8.64 -1.34
C THR A 121 2.28 -7.74 -2.42
N CYS A 122 3.51 -8.03 -2.87
CA CYS A 122 4.14 -7.33 -3.99
C CYS A 122 4.97 -8.30 -4.80
N GLN A 123 4.96 -8.17 -6.13
CA GLN A 123 5.78 -8.97 -7.02
C GLN A 123 6.25 -8.14 -8.22
N PHE A 124 7.55 -8.24 -8.51
CA PHE A 124 8.15 -7.76 -9.74
C PHE A 124 8.24 -8.90 -10.77
N TYR A 125 7.82 -8.60 -12.01
CA TYR A 125 7.85 -9.49 -13.16
C TYR A 125 8.91 -8.98 -14.17
N PRO A 126 10.16 -9.51 -14.13
CA PRO A 126 11.27 -8.95 -14.92
C PRO A 126 11.02 -8.90 -16.42
N LYS A 127 10.43 -9.96 -16.99
CA LYS A 127 10.12 -10.04 -18.43
C LYS A 127 9.14 -8.96 -18.91
N LEU A 128 8.32 -8.45 -18.01
CA LEU A 128 7.31 -7.43 -18.31
C LEU A 128 7.72 -6.05 -17.79
N ASN A 129 8.86 -5.96 -17.10
CA ASN A 129 9.28 -4.78 -16.34
C ASN A 129 8.15 -4.21 -15.44
N LEU A 130 7.33 -5.09 -14.87
CA LEU A 130 6.08 -4.72 -14.21
C LEU A 130 6.16 -5.05 -12.71
N VAL A 131 5.92 -4.07 -11.87
CA VAL A 131 5.63 -4.28 -10.45
C VAL A 131 4.11 -4.37 -10.28
N ARG A 132 3.66 -5.33 -9.47
CA ARG A 132 2.29 -5.39 -8.97
C ARG A 132 2.31 -5.50 -7.46
N MET A 133 1.52 -4.67 -6.79
CA MET A 133 1.28 -4.73 -5.35
C MET A 133 -0.22 -4.78 -5.11
N ALA A 134 -0.65 -5.50 -4.09
CA ALA A 134 -2.03 -5.48 -3.61
C ALA A 134 -2.05 -5.19 -2.11
N ILE A 135 -3.00 -4.36 -1.68
CA ILE A 135 -3.38 -4.14 -0.29
C ILE A 135 -4.88 -4.39 -0.21
N VAL A 136 -5.31 -5.24 0.71
CA VAL A 136 -6.70 -5.70 0.83
C VAL A 136 -7.07 -5.75 2.30
N ASP A 137 -8.15 -5.11 2.70
CA ASP A 137 -8.70 -5.23 4.07
C ASP A 137 -10.07 -5.89 4.07
N ASN A 138 -10.47 -6.49 5.19
CA ASN A 138 -11.81 -7.06 5.38
C ASN A 138 -12.73 -6.14 6.21
N GLY A 139 -12.50 -4.84 6.13
CA GLY A 139 -13.04 -3.82 6.99
C GLY A 139 -14.46 -3.35 6.64
N CYS A 140 -14.70 -2.04 6.83
CA CYS A 140 -16.00 -1.40 6.57
C CYS A 140 -16.11 -0.68 5.21
N GLY A 141 -14.99 -0.50 4.51
CA GLY A 141 -14.97 0.09 3.17
C GLY A 141 -15.06 1.62 3.17
N PHE A 142 -14.84 2.23 2.00
CA PHE A 142 -14.75 3.70 1.90
C PHE A 142 -16.07 4.40 2.21
N LEU A 143 -17.20 3.88 1.74
CA LEU A 143 -18.50 4.52 1.96
C LEU A 143 -18.81 4.65 3.46
N ALA A 144 -18.55 3.60 4.24
CA ALA A 144 -18.75 3.64 5.68
C ALA A 144 -17.79 4.63 6.35
N THR A 145 -16.51 4.65 5.93
CA THR A 145 -15.49 5.56 6.45
C THR A 145 -15.81 7.03 6.16
N LEU A 146 -16.36 7.34 4.99
CA LEU A 146 -16.55 8.70 4.48
C LEU A 146 -18.00 9.20 4.54
N ARG A 147 -18.95 8.41 5.07
CA ARG A 147 -20.40 8.74 5.05
C ARG A 147 -20.78 10.13 5.58
N ASN A 148 -19.95 10.68 6.46
CA ASN A 148 -20.14 11.99 7.09
C ASN A 148 -19.15 13.06 6.58
N HIS A 149 -18.32 12.74 5.58
CA HIS A 149 -17.31 13.66 5.05
C HIS A 149 -17.95 14.65 4.06
N PRO A 150 -17.66 15.96 4.13
CA PRO A 150 -18.28 16.98 3.25
C PRO A 150 -18.04 16.76 1.74
N GLU A 151 -16.91 16.14 1.39
CA GLU A 151 -16.55 15.79 0.00
C GLU A 151 -17.40 14.66 -0.60
N LEU A 152 -18.14 13.91 0.22
CA LEU A 152 -19.03 12.86 -0.24
C LEU A 152 -20.42 13.44 -0.50
N HIS A 153 -20.61 14.00 -1.70
CA HIS A 153 -21.90 14.55 -2.12
C HIS A 153 -22.96 13.46 -2.30
N ASP A 154 -22.59 12.38 -3.00
CA ASP A 154 -23.45 11.23 -3.25
C ASP A 154 -22.98 10.02 -2.45
N ARG A 155 -23.89 9.42 -1.68
CA ARG A 155 -23.59 8.29 -0.77
C ARG A 155 -23.57 6.95 -1.50
N THR A 156 -22.76 6.87 -2.55
CA THR A 156 -22.52 5.63 -3.31
C THR A 156 -21.10 5.14 -3.06
N HIS A 157 -20.85 3.85 -3.28
CA HIS A 157 -19.51 3.29 -3.13
C HIS A 157 -18.52 3.89 -4.12
N LEU A 158 -18.95 4.13 -5.35
CA LEU A 158 -18.10 4.74 -6.37
C LEU A 158 -17.67 6.16 -5.98
N HIS A 159 -18.62 7.02 -5.59
CA HIS A 159 -18.29 8.38 -5.15
C HIS A 159 -17.42 8.39 -3.89
N ALA A 160 -17.55 7.40 -3.01
CA ALA A 160 -16.67 7.25 -1.86
C ALA A 160 -15.22 6.90 -2.27
N ILE A 161 -15.03 6.06 -3.30
CA ILE A 161 -13.69 5.78 -3.86
C ILE A 161 -13.09 7.06 -4.46
N GLU A 162 -13.86 7.80 -5.26
CA GLU A 162 -13.41 9.03 -5.90
C GLU A 162 -13.09 10.13 -4.88
N ALA A 163 -13.89 10.25 -3.81
CA ALA A 163 -13.60 11.14 -2.69
C ALA A 163 -12.32 10.75 -1.96
N ALA A 164 -12.08 9.46 -1.71
CA ALA A 164 -10.87 8.97 -1.03
C ALA A 164 -9.56 9.27 -1.80
N LEU A 165 -9.64 9.39 -3.13
CA LEU A 165 -8.51 9.75 -3.99
C LEU A 165 -8.16 11.25 -3.96
N LYS A 166 -9.02 12.09 -3.39
CA LYS A 166 -8.72 13.51 -3.21
C LYS A 166 -7.73 13.66 -2.04
N PRO A 167 -6.71 14.54 -2.18
CA PRO A 167 -5.75 14.79 -1.10
C PRO A 167 -6.46 15.14 0.22
N ARG A 168 -5.98 14.57 1.33
CA ARG A 168 -6.43 14.89 2.71
C ARG A 168 -7.90 14.54 3.02
N VAL A 169 -8.57 13.72 2.20
CA VAL A 169 -9.97 13.28 2.45
C VAL A 169 -10.05 12.03 3.31
N SER A 170 -9.12 11.09 3.14
CA SER A 170 -9.04 9.87 3.96
C SER A 170 -8.34 10.09 5.31
N CYS A 171 -8.22 11.33 5.80
CA CYS A 171 -7.54 11.63 7.07
C CYS A 171 -8.32 11.14 8.30
N ASN A 172 -7.58 10.76 9.35
CA ASN A 172 -8.12 10.68 10.70
C ASN A 172 -8.25 12.09 11.33
N ARG A 173 -9.25 12.90 10.94
CA ARG A 173 -9.53 14.20 11.61
C ARG A 173 -10.40 14.06 12.87
N GLY A 174 -10.11 13.07 13.71
CA GLY A 174 -10.91 12.76 14.89
C GLY A 174 -10.31 13.31 16.19
N ALA A 175 -11.14 13.56 17.20
CA ALA A 175 -10.70 13.92 18.56
C ALA A 175 -9.69 12.92 19.15
N MET A 176 -9.68 11.67 18.69
CA MET A 176 -8.70 10.65 19.07
C MET A 176 -7.32 10.83 18.42
N ALA A 177 -7.22 11.46 17.24
CA ALA A 177 -5.93 11.78 16.61
C ALA A 177 -5.17 12.88 17.37
N GLN A 178 -5.89 13.88 17.90
CA GLN A 178 -5.34 14.88 18.82
C GLN A 178 -4.87 14.31 20.16
N ILE A 179 -5.49 13.23 20.64
CA ILE A 179 -5.14 12.59 21.91
C ILE A 179 -3.98 11.60 21.74
N LEU A 180 -3.90 10.91 20.59
CA LEU A 180 -2.89 9.89 20.30
C LEU A 180 -1.66 10.44 19.55
N GLY A 181 -1.64 11.72 19.18
CA GLY A 181 -0.50 12.36 18.49
C GLY A 181 -0.22 11.81 17.08
N SER A 182 -1.18 11.09 16.48
CA SER A 182 -1.08 10.47 15.15
C SER A 182 -2.08 11.16 14.22
N GLU A 183 -1.68 12.32 13.69
CA GLU A 183 -2.41 12.96 12.60
C GLU A 183 -1.94 12.36 11.27
N ASN A 184 -2.59 11.30 10.81
CA ASN A 184 -2.36 10.79 9.45
C ASN A 184 -2.96 11.80 8.45
N GLN A 185 -2.09 12.44 7.67
CA GLN A 185 -2.43 13.56 6.77
C GLN A 185 -3.22 13.14 5.52
N GLY A 186 -3.63 11.86 5.39
CA GLY A 186 -4.48 11.41 4.27
C GLY A 186 -3.78 11.51 2.91
N ILE A 187 -2.45 11.35 2.92
CA ILE A 187 -1.58 11.48 1.74
C ILE A 187 -1.25 10.13 1.10
N GLY A 188 -1.24 9.03 1.87
CA GLY A 188 -0.75 7.73 1.41
C GLY A 188 -1.39 7.22 0.13
N LEU A 189 -2.72 7.21 0.02
CA LEU A 189 -3.43 6.74 -1.18
C LEU A 189 -3.18 7.65 -2.39
N THR A 190 -3.26 8.97 -2.19
CA THR A 190 -3.08 9.95 -3.26
C THR A 190 -1.66 9.92 -3.81
N THR A 191 -0.65 9.93 -2.94
CA THR A 191 0.76 9.86 -3.36
C THR A 191 1.07 8.54 -4.03
N THR A 192 0.57 7.42 -3.50
CA THR A 192 0.74 6.10 -4.13
C THR A 192 0.15 6.07 -5.54
N ALA A 193 -1.01 6.72 -5.77
CA ALA A 193 -1.59 6.85 -7.10
C ALA A 193 -0.72 7.69 -8.05
N LYS A 194 -0.20 8.82 -7.58
CA LYS A 194 0.70 9.69 -8.36
C LYS A 194 2.00 8.99 -8.74
N ILE A 195 2.62 8.26 -7.81
CA ILE A 195 3.83 7.46 -8.06
C ILE A 195 3.53 6.41 -9.14
N ALA A 196 2.40 5.71 -9.02
CA ALA A 196 2.00 4.71 -10.00
C ALA A 196 1.86 5.32 -11.41
N ASP A 197 1.15 6.43 -11.52
CA ASP A 197 0.90 7.14 -12.78
C ASP A 197 2.20 7.65 -13.40
N ALA A 198 3.05 8.32 -12.62
CA ALA A 198 4.34 8.86 -13.06
C ALA A 198 5.30 7.74 -13.53
N ALA A 199 5.21 6.55 -12.93
CA ALA A 199 5.94 5.36 -13.35
C ALA A 199 5.20 4.50 -14.41
N GLY A 200 4.28 5.10 -15.18
CA GLY A 200 3.61 4.47 -16.33
C GLY A 200 2.53 3.45 -15.97
N GLY A 201 2.03 3.50 -14.74
CA GLY A 201 1.10 2.55 -14.14
C GLY A 201 -0.19 3.20 -13.64
N GLY A 202 -0.73 2.68 -12.54
CA GLY A 202 -1.94 3.19 -11.90
C GLY A 202 -2.50 2.23 -10.85
N LEU A 203 -3.63 2.63 -10.27
CA LEU A 203 -4.36 1.86 -9.27
C LEU A 203 -5.66 1.32 -9.84
N ILE A 204 -6.02 0.11 -9.39
CA ILE A 204 -7.40 -0.38 -9.43
C ILE A 204 -7.87 -0.45 -7.99
N ILE A 205 -8.96 0.26 -7.69
CA ILE A 205 -9.51 0.37 -6.34
C ILE A 205 -10.91 -0.22 -6.34
N VAL A 206 -11.20 -1.09 -5.37
CA VAL A 206 -12.50 -1.74 -5.20
C VAL A 206 -12.97 -1.57 -3.77
N SER A 207 -14.21 -1.12 -3.59
CA SER A 207 -14.88 -1.11 -2.28
C SER A 207 -16.39 -1.13 -2.47
N GLY A 208 -17.10 -1.92 -1.66
CA GLY A 208 -18.52 -2.14 -1.87
C GLY A 208 -18.79 -2.79 -3.22
N ASN A 209 -19.58 -2.10 -4.04
CA ASN A 209 -19.83 -2.47 -5.43
C ASN A 209 -19.10 -1.56 -6.44
N GLY A 210 -18.30 -0.60 -5.97
CA GLY A 210 -17.58 0.34 -6.83
C GLY A 210 -16.20 -0.19 -7.23
N ILE A 211 -15.81 0.08 -8.48
CA ILE A 211 -14.47 -0.14 -9.02
C ILE A 211 -14.02 1.16 -9.69
N HIS A 212 -12.78 1.57 -9.43
CA HIS A 212 -12.14 2.69 -10.11
C HIS A 212 -10.74 2.32 -10.61
N ASP A 213 -10.46 2.53 -11.90
CA ASP A 213 -9.15 2.38 -12.53
C ASP A 213 -8.59 3.78 -12.83
N THR A 214 -7.56 4.19 -12.07
CA THR A 214 -6.97 5.53 -12.20
C THR A 214 -6.22 5.71 -13.51
N LYS A 215 -5.63 4.64 -14.07
CA LYS A 215 -4.87 4.69 -15.32
C LYS A 215 -5.79 4.88 -16.51
N ARG A 216 -6.90 4.14 -16.53
CA ARG A 216 -7.91 4.23 -17.60
C ARG A 216 -8.89 5.38 -17.38
N ARG A 217 -8.93 5.96 -16.19
CA ARG A 217 -9.94 6.93 -15.75
C ARG A 217 -11.35 6.38 -15.97
N GLN A 218 -11.53 5.12 -15.60
CA GLN A 218 -12.78 4.38 -15.78
C GLN A 218 -13.30 3.93 -14.42
N SER A 219 -14.61 4.11 -14.26
CA SER A 219 -15.34 3.72 -13.07
C SER A 219 -16.43 2.73 -13.47
N GLN A 220 -16.69 1.72 -12.63
CA GLN A 220 -17.75 0.75 -12.83
C GLN A 220 -18.43 0.44 -11.50
N GLU A 221 -19.74 0.22 -11.54
CA GLU A 221 -20.47 -0.40 -10.45
C GLU A 221 -20.81 -1.85 -10.80
N LEU A 222 -20.68 -2.74 -9.82
CA LEU A 222 -21.09 -4.13 -9.90
C LEU A 222 -22.56 -4.23 -9.44
N HIS A 223 -23.39 -4.93 -10.22
CA HIS A 223 -24.83 -5.00 -9.92
C HIS A 223 -25.19 -6.09 -8.90
N ASP A 224 -24.39 -7.17 -8.80
CA ASP A 224 -24.69 -8.34 -7.95
C ASP A 224 -23.52 -8.73 -7.03
N ALA A 225 -22.59 -7.82 -6.78
CA ALA A 225 -21.44 -8.07 -5.92
C ALA A 225 -21.22 -6.89 -4.96
N LEU A 226 -21.19 -7.20 -3.66
CA LEU A 226 -20.97 -6.23 -2.60
C LEU A 226 -19.94 -6.80 -1.64
N TRP A 227 -18.87 -6.04 -1.39
CA TRP A 227 -17.85 -6.41 -0.43
C TRP A 227 -17.52 -5.26 0.52
N ASN A 228 -17.49 -5.55 1.82
CA ASN A 228 -17.36 -4.51 2.83
C ASN A 228 -15.91 -4.02 3.05
N GLY A 229 -14.91 -4.53 2.32
CA GLY A 229 -13.52 -4.08 2.45
C GLY A 229 -13.09 -3.00 1.47
N VAL A 230 -11.78 -2.75 1.46
CA VAL A 230 -11.10 -2.03 0.38
C VAL A 230 -10.00 -2.91 -0.22
N SER A 231 -9.91 -2.94 -1.54
CA SER A 231 -8.81 -3.55 -2.29
C SER A 231 -8.17 -2.48 -3.16
N ILE A 232 -6.85 -2.37 -3.06
CA ILE A 232 -6.02 -1.47 -3.85
C ILE A 232 -4.98 -2.32 -4.56
N ALA A 233 -5.09 -2.42 -5.89
CA ALA A 233 -4.09 -3.02 -6.74
C ALA A 233 -3.26 -1.92 -7.41
N PHE A 234 -1.99 -1.84 -7.04
CA PHE A 234 -1.00 -0.93 -7.61
C PHE A 234 -0.24 -1.64 -8.73
N SER A 235 0.06 -0.90 -9.79
CA SER A 235 1.01 -1.33 -10.81
C SER A 235 1.89 -0.19 -11.28
N CYS A 236 3.14 -0.48 -11.62
CA CYS A 236 4.04 0.47 -12.28
C CYS A 236 5.10 -0.25 -13.14
N THR A 237 5.72 0.52 -14.04
CA THR A 237 6.88 0.09 -14.81
C THR A 237 8.14 0.36 -13.99
N ARG A 238 8.89 -0.68 -13.66
CA ARG A 238 9.94 -0.57 -12.64
C ARG A 238 11.11 0.32 -13.07
N GLU A 239 11.51 0.27 -14.33
CA GLU A 239 12.61 1.09 -14.85
C GLU A 239 12.27 2.58 -14.95
N LEU A 240 10.99 2.96 -14.90
CA LEU A 240 10.60 4.38 -14.87
C LEU A 240 10.70 4.98 -13.47
N LEU A 241 10.76 4.15 -12.42
CA LEU A 241 10.83 4.61 -11.03
C LEU A 241 12.02 5.56 -10.79
N PRO A 242 13.28 5.29 -11.19
CA PRO A 242 14.39 6.21 -10.94
C PRO A 242 14.28 7.54 -11.68
N THR A 243 13.41 7.64 -12.69
CA THR A 243 13.22 8.86 -13.48
C THR A 243 12.24 9.84 -12.83
N ILE A 244 11.56 9.42 -11.76
CA ILE A 244 10.58 10.25 -11.05
C ILE A 244 11.16 10.74 -9.73
N SER A 245 10.91 12.01 -9.42
CA SER A 245 11.17 12.57 -8.08
C SER A 245 9.96 12.24 -7.19
N ILE A 246 10.09 11.22 -6.34
CA ILE A 246 8.97 10.80 -5.47
C ILE A 246 8.62 11.91 -4.46
N SER A 247 9.63 12.63 -3.96
CA SER A 247 9.44 13.76 -3.03
C SER A 247 8.56 14.85 -3.63
N ASP A 248 8.69 15.15 -4.93
CA ASP A 248 7.88 16.17 -5.61
C ASP A 248 6.40 15.76 -5.77
N LEU A 249 6.09 14.47 -5.61
CA LEU A 249 4.72 13.94 -5.71
C LEU A 249 3.97 13.98 -4.38
N LEU A 250 4.69 14.14 -3.26
CA LEU A 250 4.09 14.37 -1.96
C LEU A 250 3.29 15.69 -1.98
N PRO A 251 2.12 15.76 -1.32
CA PRO A 251 1.41 17.01 -1.16
C PRO A 251 2.31 18.04 -0.47
N LYS A 252 2.33 19.26 -1.01
CA LYS A 252 2.97 20.39 -0.33
C LYS A 252 2.03 20.88 0.77
N ASP A 253 2.57 21.33 1.89
CA ASP A 253 1.74 21.96 2.90
C ASP A 253 1.16 23.29 2.42
N ASP A 254 0.15 23.78 3.12
CA ASP A 254 -0.56 25.01 2.75
C ASP A 254 0.37 26.25 2.76
N ALA A 255 1.59 26.11 3.32
CA ALA A 255 2.69 27.08 3.28
C ALA A 255 3.64 26.95 2.05
N GLY A 256 3.43 25.98 1.16
CA GLY A 256 4.27 25.75 -0.02
C GLY A 256 5.64 25.13 0.26
N GLN A 257 5.93 24.79 1.53
CA GLN A 257 7.07 23.96 1.89
C GLN A 257 6.75 22.49 1.57
N VAL A 258 7.76 21.76 1.07
CA VAL A 258 7.77 20.30 1.24
C VAL A 258 7.79 20.10 2.75
N ASP A 259 6.94 19.21 3.26
CA ASP A 259 6.86 18.95 4.69
C ASP A 259 8.24 18.46 5.17
N ASP A 260 9.03 19.38 5.74
CA ASP A 260 10.35 19.16 6.31
C ASP A 260 10.24 18.46 7.68
N ASP A 261 9.02 18.13 8.16
CA ASP A 261 8.81 17.26 9.35
C ASP A 261 9.35 15.83 9.14
N LEU A 262 9.90 15.54 7.96
CA LEU A 262 10.86 14.47 7.72
C LEU A 262 12.10 14.51 8.65
N ASP A 263 12.31 15.60 9.40
CA ASP A 263 13.38 15.79 10.41
C ASP A 263 12.94 15.63 11.88
N LEU A 264 11.71 15.22 12.18
CA LEU A 264 11.26 15.07 13.58
C LEU A 264 11.08 13.60 14.01
N ASP A 265 11.89 13.24 15.02
CA ASP A 265 11.78 12.09 15.94
C ASP A 265 12.42 10.74 15.59
N LEU A 266 13.74 10.76 15.34
CA LEU A 266 14.64 9.65 15.69
C LEU A 266 15.64 10.00 16.81
N ASN A 267 15.24 10.84 17.77
CA ASN A 267 15.93 10.95 19.05
C ASN A 267 15.37 9.91 20.04
N PHE A 268 15.68 8.64 19.83
CA PHE A 268 15.59 7.64 20.89
C PHE A 268 16.94 7.53 21.62
N ARG A 269 16.94 7.99 22.86
CA ARG A 269 17.76 7.40 23.92
C ARG A 269 17.20 6.03 24.31
#